data_AF-A0A3N5T0Z4-F1
#
_entry.id   AF-A0A3N5T0Z4-F1
#
_cell.length_a   1.000
_cell.length_b   1.000
_cell.length_c   1.000
_cell.angle_alpha   90.00
_cell.angle_beta   90.00
_cell.angle_gamma   90.00
#
_symmetry.space_group_name_H-M   'P 1'
#
loop_
_entity.id
_entity.type
_entity.pdbx_description
1 polymer ?
#
loop_
_entity_poly.entity_id
_entity_poly.type
_entity_poly.pdbx_seq_one_letter_code
_entity_poly.pdbx_strand_id
1 'polypeptide(L)'
;QQYYLWLKKLFTGRLYSFKDGRPVLEKIKERIGNTLLLNLVATLIIFSLAIPLGVFSAKRQYSFLDHLGTFGAYLGISTPGFWIAYLLILGTVMLFGYPVLGMRSFVTENFTMAELVLDRTWHLMLPSIILAIHGIAGISRYTRSSMLEVIRQDYVRTAKAKGVPEETVYYKHALRNALLPIITIFGFLIPSLIGGSIIIETVFAWPGIGRLSFQAVLARDYPVVMTTLTISAVLTLLGNFIADILYGIADPRIRYR
;
A
#
# COMPACT_ATOMS: atom_id res chain seq x y z
N GLN A 1 34.04 -15.53 2.40
CA GLN A 1 33.71 -16.95 2.16
C GLN A 1 32.30 -17.34 2.61
N GLN A 2 31.89 -17.08 3.85
CA GLN A 2 30.56 -17.46 4.36
C GLN A 2 29.39 -16.84 3.58
N TYR A 3 29.48 -15.56 3.21
CA TYR A 3 28.46 -14.90 2.38
C TYR A 3 28.24 -15.59 1.03
N TYR A 4 29.32 -16.01 0.36
CA TYR A 4 29.24 -16.74 -0.91
C TYR A 4 28.56 -18.12 -0.75
N LEU A 5 28.88 -18.84 0.32
CA LEU A 5 28.22 -20.13 0.61
C LEU A 5 26.73 -19.95 0.89
N TRP A 6 26.36 -18.91 1.63
CA TRP A 6 24.97 -18.55 1.86
C TRP A 6 24.25 -18.21 0.55
N LEU A 7 24.84 -17.38 -0.31
CA LEU A 7 24.29 -17.00 -1.62
C LEU A 7 24.09 -18.23 -2.51
N LYS A 8 25.07 -19.15 -2.56
CA LYS A 8 24.95 -20.42 -3.29
C LYS A 8 23.80 -21.28 -2.75
N LYS A 9 23.63 -21.34 -1.42
CA LYS A 9 22.51 -22.08 -0.79
C LYS A 9 21.16 -21.42 -1.07
N LEU A 10 21.11 -20.09 -1.19
CA LEU A 10 19.91 -19.35 -1.55
C LEU A 10 19.43 -19.71 -2.96
N PHE A 11 20.32 -19.61 -3.95
CA PHE A 11 19.97 -19.93 -5.35
C PHE A 11 19.71 -21.42 -5.59
N THR A 12 20.26 -22.30 -4.76
CA THR A 12 19.97 -23.75 -4.82
C THR A 12 18.75 -24.16 -4.00
N GLY A 13 18.12 -23.23 -3.25
CA GLY A 13 16.97 -23.50 -2.39
C GLY A 13 17.28 -24.38 -1.16
N ARG A 14 18.56 -24.57 -0.84
CA ARG A 14 19.04 -25.44 0.27
C ARG A 14 19.34 -24.64 1.54
N LEU A 15 18.64 -23.53 1.74
CA LEU A 15 18.66 -22.79 3.00
C LEU A 15 17.55 -23.29 3.90
N TYR A 16 17.91 -23.60 5.15
CA TYR A 16 17.00 -24.08 6.17
C TYR A 16 16.99 -23.10 7.34
N SER A 17 15.81 -22.89 7.90
CA SER A 17 15.62 -22.09 9.11
C SER A 17 16.36 -22.72 10.29
N PHE A 18 17.05 -21.89 11.07
CA PHE A 18 17.69 -22.35 12.31
C PHE A 18 16.68 -22.63 13.42
N LYS A 19 15.47 -22.06 13.31
CA LYS A 19 14.42 -22.19 14.32
C LYS A 19 13.69 -23.52 14.23
N ASP A 20 13.28 -23.92 13.03
CA ASP A 20 12.39 -25.08 12.82
C ASP A 20 12.89 -26.06 11.76
N GLY A 21 14.09 -25.85 11.20
CA GLY A 21 14.68 -26.76 10.22
C GLY A 21 13.94 -26.82 8.88
N ARG A 22 12.96 -25.94 8.63
CA ARG A 22 12.19 -25.93 7.38
C ARG A 22 12.90 -25.15 6.27
N PRO A 23 12.70 -25.51 4.98
CA PRO A 23 13.24 -24.74 3.86
C PRO A 23 12.79 -23.28 3.88
N VAL A 24 13.72 -22.34 3.76
CA VAL A 24 13.45 -20.90 3.83
C VAL A 24 12.55 -20.44 2.67
N LEU A 25 12.78 -20.95 1.46
CA LEU A 25 11.99 -20.57 0.28
C LEU A 25 10.52 -21.01 0.40
N GLU A 26 10.24 -22.16 1.03
CA GLU A 26 8.87 -22.60 1.28
C GLU A 26 8.15 -21.65 2.24
N LYS A 27 8.81 -21.28 3.34
CA LYS A 27 8.27 -20.31 4.31
C LYS A 27 7.94 -18.97 3.65
N ILE A 28 8.74 -18.54 2.68
CA ILE A 28 8.52 -17.31 1.92
C ILE A 28 7.36 -17.48 0.94
N LYS A 29 7.33 -18.58 0.18
CA LYS A 29 6.26 -18.85 -0.80
C LYS A 29 4.88 -18.92 -0.15
N GLU A 30 4.78 -19.48 1.05
CA GLU A 30 3.54 -19.52 1.85
C GLU A 30 3.03 -18.13 2.28
N ARG A 31 3.91 -17.12 2.32
CA ARG A 31 3.65 -15.82 2.95
C ARG A 31 3.58 -14.66 1.96
N ILE A 32 4.31 -14.75 0.84
CA ILE A 32 4.40 -13.68 -0.16
C ILE A 32 3.04 -13.32 -0.75
N GLY A 33 2.19 -14.31 -1.03
CA GLY A 33 0.84 -14.09 -1.56
C GLY A 33 -0.05 -13.29 -0.59
N ASN A 34 0.10 -13.51 0.72
CA ASN A 34 -0.69 -12.80 1.73
C ASN A 34 -0.23 -11.34 1.87
N THR A 35 1.07 -11.09 1.80
CA THR A 35 1.62 -9.73 1.78
C THR A 35 1.18 -8.97 0.53
N LEU A 36 1.25 -9.61 -0.64
CA LEU A 36 0.79 -9.00 -1.89
C LEU A 36 -0.71 -8.68 -1.86
N LEU A 37 -1.55 -9.61 -1.40
CA LEU A 37 -2.99 -9.40 -1.27
C LEU A 37 -3.30 -8.19 -0.37
N LEU A 38 -2.67 -8.14 0.81
CA LEU A 38 -2.88 -7.05 1.77
C LEU A 38 -2.50 -5.69 1.18
N ASN A 39 -1.31 -5.58 0.59
CA ASN A 39 -0.86 -4.31 0.05
C ASN A 39 -1.62 -3.92 -1.23
N LEU A 40 -2.04 -4.88 -2.06
CA LEU A 40 -2.83 -4.60 -3.25
C LEU A 40 -4.20 -4.03 -2.87
N VAL A 41 -4.89 -4.63 -1.89
CA VAL A 41 -6.17 -4.11 -1.41
C VAL A 41 -6.01 -2.73 -0.77
N ALA A 42 -4.98 -2.54 0.08
CA ALA A 42 -4.67 -1.22 0.62
C ALA A 42 -4.43 -0.17 -0.49
N THR A 43 -3.68 -0.54 -1.51
CA THR A 43 -3.38 0.33 -2.67
C THR A 43 -4.64 0.70 -3.44
N LEU A 44 -5.53 -0.27 -3.69
CA LEU A 44 -6.82 0.00 -4.34
C LEU A 44 -7.66 0.98 -3.51
N ILE A 45 -7.71 0.81 -2.18
CA ILE A 45 -8.40 1.74 -1.28
C ILE A 45 -7.77 3.14 -1.37
N ILE A 46 -6.44 3.23 -1.35
CA ILE A 46 -5.71 4.49 -1.46
C ILE A 46 -6.12 5.25 -2.72
N PHE A 47 -5.95 4.67 -3.91
CA PHE A 47 -6.23 5.40 -5.15
C PHE A 47 -7.72 5.69 -5.33
N SER A 48 -8.60 4.76 -4.91
CA SER A 48 -10.05 4.92 -5.03
C SER A 48 -10.58 6.06 -4.17
N LEU A 49 -9.99 6.31 -2.99
CA LEU A 49 -10.44 7.38 -2.08
C LEU A 49 -9.61 8.66 -2.22
N ALA A 50 -8.29 8.55 -2.39
CA ALA A 50 -7.41 9.70 -2.41
C ALA A 50 -7.62 10.59 -3.63
N ILE A 51 -7.84 10.01 -4.81
CA ILE A 51 -8.03 10.78 -6.05
C ILE A 51 -9.32 11.61 -5.96
N PRO A 52 -10.51 11.05 -5.67
CA PRO A 52 -11.73 11.85 -5.51
C PRO A 52 -11.62 12.91 -4.41
N LEU A 53 -11.02 12.56 -3.26
CA LEU A 53 -10.81 13.53 -2.17
C LEU A 53 -9.93 14.70 -2.61
N GLY A 54 -8.83 14.42 -3.33
CA GLY A 54 -7.94 15.46 -3.86
C GLY A 54 -8.59 16.35 -4.91
N VAL A 55 -9.38 15.76 -5.83
CA VAL A 55 -10.16 16.51 -6.84
C VAL A 55 -11.20 17.39 -6.17
N PHE A 56 -11.95 16.84 -5.20
CA PHE A 56 -12.98 17.56 -4.46
C PHE A 56 -12.40 18.75 -3.69
N SER A 57 -11.29 18.53 -2.99
CA SER A 57 -10.55 19.54 -2.25
C SER A 57 -9.99 20.64 -3.18
N ALA A 58 -9.50 20.30 -4.38
CA ALA A 58 -9.07 21.28 -5.37
C ALA A 58 -10.24 22.08 -5.97
N LYS A 59 -11.39 21.45 -6.21
CA LYS A 59 -12.61 22.13 -6.71
C LYS A 59 -13.12 23.16 -5.72
N ARG A 60 -13.07 22.86 -4.42
CA ARG A 60 -13.54 23.73 -3.33
C ARG A 60 -12.37 24.32 -2.54
N GLN A 61 -11.36 24.83 -3.24
CA GLN A 61 -10.17 25.41 -2.64
C GLN A 61 -10.55 26.48 -1.59
N TYR A 62 -9.93 26.42 -0.40
CA TYR A 62 -10.16 27.32 0.74
C TYR A 62 -11.56 27.24 1.37
N SER A 63 -12.36 26.23 1.01
CA SER A 63 -13.60 25.96 1.74
C SER A 63 -13.33 25.30 3.09
N PHE A 64 -14.32 25.36 3.99
CA PHE A 64 -14.27 24.63 5.27
C PHE A 64 -13.98 23.13 5.07
N LEU A 65 -14.55 22.51 4.03
CA LEU A 65 -14.32 21.10 3.72
C LEU A 65 -12.90 20.81 3.25
N ASP A 66 -12.28 21.75 2.52
CA ASP A 66 -10.86 21.66 2.11
C ASP A 66 -9.93 21.74 3.33
N HIS A 67 -10.22 22.67 4.26
CA HIS A 67 -9.49 22.77 5.53
C HIS A 67 -9.67 21.51 6.40
N LEU A 68 -10.88 20.97 6.49
CA LEU A 68 -11.17 19.74 7.25
C LEU A 68 -10.45 18.53 6.63
N GLY A 69 -10.46 18.39 5.30
CA GLY A 69 -9.74 17.34 4.60
C GLY A 69 -8.22 17.44 4.80
N THR A 70 -7.69 18.67 4.75
CA THR A 70 -6.27 18.93 5.01
C THR A 70 -5.89 18.60 6.45
N PHE A 71 -6.72 19.00 7.42
CA PHE A 71 -6.54 18.67 8.83
C PHE A 71 -6.57 17.15 9.07
N GLY A 72 -7.57 16.45 8.51
CA GLY A 72 -7.67 14.99 8.58
C GLY A 72 -6.45 14.28 7.98
N ALA A 73 -5.94 14.77 6.84
CA ALA A 73 -4.70 14.26 6.24
C ALA A 73 -3.49 14.47 7.17
N TYR A 74 -3.37 15.63 7.82
CA TYR A 74 -2.30 15.87 8.78
C TYR A 74 -2.40 14.96 10.01
N LEU A 75 -3.60 14.71 10.54
CA LEU A 75 -3.80 13.73 11.60
C LEU A 75 -3.37 12.33 11.16
N GLY A 76 -3.76 11.90 9.97
CA GLY A 76 -3.36 10.60 9.42
C GLY A 76 -1.84 10.43 9.30
N ILE A 77 -1.13 11.47 8.84
CA ILE A 77 0.33 11.45 8.68
C ILE A 77 1.05 11.52 10.03
N SER A 78 0.55 12.33 10.96
CA SER A 78 1.22 12.61 12.24
C SER A 78 1.01 11.50 13.27
N THR A 79 -0.04 10.69 13.11
CA THR A 79 -0.37 9.64 14.07
C THR A 79 0.35 8.33 13.68
N PRO A 80 1.08 7.70 14.62
CA PRO A 80 1.72 6.41 14.36
C PRO A 80 0.71 5.33 13.94
N GLY A 81 0.96 4.64 12.82
CA GLY A 81 0.00 3.70 12.26
C GLY A 81 -0.33 2.50 13.17
N PHE A 82 0.64 2.03 13.96
CA PHE A 82 0.38 0.97 14.95
C PHE A 82 -0.58 1.43 16.05
N TRP A 83 -0.55 2.71 16.42
CA TRP A 83 -1.41 3.24 17.47
C TRP A 83 -2.86 3.29 16.99
N ILE A 84 -3.10 3.78 15.77
CA ILE A 84 -4.43 3.72 15.14
C ILE A 84 -4.88 2.26 15.01
N ALA A 85 -3.98 1.36 14.60
CA ALA A 85 -4.29 -0.07 14.50
C ALA A 85 -4.80 -0.64 15.82
N TYR A 86 -4.12 -0.38 16.94
CA TYR A 86 -4.56 -0.85 18.25
C TYR A 86 -5.92 -0.26 18.67
N LEU A 87 -6.15 1.03 18.43
CA LEU A 87 -7.45 1.64 18.72
C LEU A 87 -8.58 1.04 17.89
N LEU A 88 -8.37 0.81 16.59
CA LEU A 88 -9.37 0.16 15.75
C LEU A 88 -9.60 -1.29 16.16
N ILE A 89 -8.55 -2.03 16.50
CA ILE A 89 -8.68 -3.40 17.03
C ILE A 89 -9.55 -3.41 18.29
N LEU A 90 -9.22 -2.57 19.27
CA LEU A 90 -9.99 -2.48 20.52
C LEU A 90 -11.43 -2.05 20.27
N GLY A 91 -11.64 -1.01 19.47
CA GLY A 91 -12.98 -0.52 19.12
C GLY A 91 -13.82 -1.56 18.39
N THR A 92 -13.25 -2.24 17.39
CA THR A 92 -13.96 -3.28 16.64
C THR A 92 -14.29 -4.48 17.52
N VAL A 93 -13.37 -4.92 18.38
CA VAL A 93 -13.64 -6.04 19.30
C VAL A 93 -14.69 -5.66 20.34
N MET A 94 -14.64 -4.44 20.90
CA MET A 94 -15.64 -3.99 21.88
C MET A 94 -17.03 -3.79 21.28
N LEU A 95 -17.13 -3.29 20.04
CA LEU A 95 -18.41 -2.98 19.41
C LEU A 95 -19.06 -4.20 18.75
N PHE A 96 -18.27 -5.05 18.09
CA PHE A 96 -18.79 -6.15 17.29
C PHE A 96 -18.53 -7.52 17.92
N GLY A 97 -17.57 -7.66 18.83
CA GLY A 97 -17.21 -8.94 19.44
C GLY A 97 -16.52 -9.93 18.48
N TYR A 98 -16.20 -9.52 17.25
CA TYR A 98 -15.58 -10.38 16.24
C TYR A 98 -14.05 -10.34 16.30
N PRO A 99 -13.37 -11.48 16.06
CA PRO A 99 -11.92 -11.52 15.95
C PRO A 99 -11.46 -10.70 14.75
N VAL A 100 -10.32 -10.03 14.90
CA VAL A 100 -9.69 -9.18 13.87
C VAL A 100 -8.24 -9.58 13.58
N LEU A 101 -7.72 -10.57 14.31
CA LEU A 101 -6.33 -11.02 14.22
C LEU A 101 -6.24 -12.26 13.34
N GLY A 102 -5.17 -12.36 12.54
CA GLY A 102 -4.96 -13.44 11.59
C GLY A 102 -5.66 -13.21 10.26
N MET A 103 -5.82 -14.28 9.47
CA MET A 103 -6.54 -14.23 8.18
C MET A 103 -7.93 -14.87 8.22
N ARG A 104 -8.25 -15.52 9.33
CA ARG A 104 -9.51 -16.25 9.51
C ARG A 104 -9.83 -16.41 10.99
N SER A 105 -11.11 -16.58 11.27
CA SER A 105 -11.60 -16.97 12.60
C SER A 105 -11.09 -18.36 13.00
N PHE A 106 -11.09 -18.65 14.31
CA PHE A 106 -10.58 -19.92 14.84
C PHE A 106 -11.43 -21.14 14.48
N VAL A 107 -12.75 -20.97 14.33
CA VAL A 107 -13.70 -22.04 14.04
C VAL A 107 -14.39 -21.73 12.72
N THR A 108 -13.89 -22.32 11.63
CA THR A 108 -14.42 -22.12 10.26
C THR A 108 -14.79 -23.44 9.57
N GLU A 109 -14.78 -24.57 10.29
CA GLU A 109 -14.96 -25.91 9.72
C GLU A 109 -16.36 -26.14 9.14
N ASN A 110 -17.37 -25.43 9.66
CA ASN A 110 -18.76 -25.51 9.21
C ASN A 110 -19.15 -24.36 8.26
N PHE A 111 -18.19 -23.53 7.84
CA PHE A 111 -18.51 -22.37 6.99
C PHE A 111 -18.77 -22.83 5.56
N THR A 112 -19.85 -22.30 4.98
CA THR A 112 -20.05 -22.27 3.55
C THR A 112 -18.95 -21.46 2.85
N MET A 113 -18.79 -21.64 1.54
CA MET A 113 -17.79 -20.86 0.78
C MET A 113 -18.04 -19.35 0.87
N ALA A 114 -19.30 -18.91 0.95
CA ALA A 114 -19.64 -17.51 1.13
C ALA A 114 -19.17 -16.96 2.49
N GLU A 115 -19.37 -17.73 3.57
CA GLU A 115 -18.93 -17.36 4.92
C GLU A 115 -17.40 -17.33 5.02
N LEU A 116 -16.70 -18.26 4.37
CA LEU A 116 -15.23 -18.25 4.30
C LEU A 116 -14.69 -16.98 3.60
N VAL A 117 -15.33 -16.56 2.50
CA VAL A 117 -14.94 -15.34 1.78
C VAL A 117 -15.23 -14.10 2.63
N LEU A 118 -16.38 -14.05 3.30
CA LEU A 118 -16.75 -12.94 4.16
C LEU A 118 -15.81 -12.83 5.37
N ASP A 119 -15.50 -13.94 6.03
CA ASP A 119 -14.55 -14.01 7.14
C ASP A 119 -13.16 -13.53 6.72
N ARG A 120 -12.66 -14.01 5.57
CA ARG A 120 -11.36 -13.57 5.05
C ARG A 120 -11.36 -12.08 4.69
N THR A 121 -12.46 -11.58 4.14
CA THR A 121 -12.61 -10.15 3.81
C THR A 121 -12.61 -9.32 5.09
N TRP A 122 -13.34 -9.73 6.12
CA TRP A 122 -13.35 -9.07 7.43
C TRP A 122 -11.95 -8.94 8.03
N HIS A 123 -11.18 -10.02 8.03
CA HIS A 123 -9.80 -10.03 8.54
C HIS A 123 -8.83 -9.20 7.67
N LEU A 124 -9.16 -8.99 6.40
CA LEU A 124 -8.37 -8.17 5.47
C LEU A 124 -8.72 -6.68 5.57
N MET A 125 -9.96 -6.33 5.93
CA MET A 125 -10.48 -4.96 5.89
C MET A 125 -9.73 -4.01 6.81
N LEU A 126 -9.67 -4.29 8.12
CA LEU A 126 -8.99 -3.42 9.08
C LEU A 126 -7.51 -3.18 8.74
N PRO A 127 -6.67 -4.21 8.52
CA PRO A 127 -5.25 -3.98 8.21
C PRO A 127 -5.08 -3.23 6.88
N SER A 128 -5.93 -3.48 5.87
CA SER A 128 -5.88 -2.74 4.60
C SER A 128 -6.27 -1.28 4.76
N ILE A 129 -7.29 -0.98 5.58
CA ILE A 129 -7.73 0.39 5.88
C ILE A 129 -6.63 1.14 6.62
N ILE A 130 -6.01 0.53 7.63
CA ILE A 130 -4.91 1.18 8.35
C ILE A 130 -3.75 1.52 7.41
N LEU A 131 -3.34 0.59 6.55
CA LEU A 131 -2.32 0.87 5.52
C LEU A 131 -2.77 1.99 4.58
N ALA A 132 -4.05 2.02 4.22
CA ALA A 132 -4.59 3.00 3.32
C ALA A 132 -4.66 4.41 3.91
N ILE A 133 -4.89 4.59 5.22
CA ILE A 133 -5.03 5.92 5.84
C ILE A 133 -3.81 6.80 5.55
N HIS A 134 -2.59 6.28 5.74
CA HIS A 134 -1.35 7.01 5.45
C HIS A 134 -1.22 7.35 3.97
N GLY A 135 -1.51 6.38 3.10
CA GLY A 135 -1.46 6.57 1.65
C GLY A 135 -2.49 7.58 1.14
N ILE A 136 -3.72 7.55 1.69
CA ILE A 136 -4.79 8.48 1.32
C ILE A 136 -4.39 9.90 1.66
N ALA A 137 -3.85 10.14 2.85
CA ALA A 137 -3.41 11.47 3.27
C ALA A 137 -2.31 12.04 2.36
N GLY A 138 -1.35 11.21 1.94
CA GLY A 138 -0.30 11.62 0.99
C GLY A 138 -0.84 11.87 -0.42
N ILE A 139 -1.47 10.85 -1.03
CA ILE A 139 -1.89 10.90 -2.44
C ILE A 139 -3.00 11.93 -2.67
N SER A 140 -3.91 12.16 -1.71
CA SER A 140 -4.96 13.19 -1.86
C SER A 140 -4.38 14.60 -1.92
N ARG A 141 -3.34 14.88 -1.12
CA ARG A 141 -2.62 16.17 -1.16
C ARG A 141 -1.85 16.36 -2.47
N TYR A 142 -1.16 15.33 -2.95
CA TYR A 142 -0.50 15.37 -4.26
C TYR A 142 -1.50 15.60 -5.40
N THR A 143 -2.64 14.90 -5.34
CA THR A 143 -3.74 15.08 -6.31
C THR A 143 -4.28 16.50 -6.26
N ARG A 144 -4.54 17.03 -5.06
CA ARG A 144 -4.99 18.42 -4.88
C ARG A 144 -4.00 19.41 -5.48
N SER A 145 -2.71 19.29 -5.18
CA SER A 145 -1.67 20.19 -5.69
C SER A 145 -1.62 20.17 -7.22
N SER A 146 -1.56 18.97 -7.80
CA SER A 146 -1.50 18.78 -9.25
C SER A 146 -2.76 19.31 -9.95
N MET A 147 -3.93 19.09 -9.35
CA MET A 147 -5.19 19.65 -9.85
C MET A 147 -5.17 21.19 -9.85
N LEU A 148 -4.70 21.83 -8.77
CA LEU A 148 -4.65 23.29 -8.68
C LEU A 148 -3.73 23.92 -9.72
N GLU A 149 -2.62 23.26 -10.08
CA GLU A 149 -1.75 23.68 -11.18
C GLU A 149 -2.45 23.56 -12.53
N VAL A 150 -3.11 22.42 -12.79
CA VAL A 150 -3.75 22.14 -14.08
C VAL A 150 -4.99 23.00 -14.31
N ILE A 151 -5.81 23.26 -13.28
CA ILE A 151 -7.03 24.07 -13.39
C ILE A 151 -6.72 25.52 -13.85
N ARG A 152 -5.49 26.00 -13.61
CA ARG A 152 -5.03 27.34 -14.01
C ARG A 152 -4.55 27.43 -15.46
N GLN A 153 -4.47 26.31 -16.18
CA GLN A 153 -3.98 26.29 -17.56
C GLN A 153 -5.03 26.81 -18.56
N ASP A 154 -4.55 27.43 -19.64
CA ASP A 154 -5.40 28.10 -20.63
C ASP A 154 -6.45 27.18 -21.25
N TYR A 155 -6.11 25.91 -21.53
CA TYR A 155 -7.06 24.97 -22.14
C TYR A 155 -8.26 24.68 -21.21
N VAL A 156 -8.06 24.68 -19.89
CA VAL A 156 -9.14 24.52 -18.90
C VAL A 156 -9.98 25.80 -18.86
N ARG A 157 -9.34 26.97 -18.86
CA ARG A 157 -10.04 28.26 -18.92
C ARG A 157 -10.89 28.40 -20.19
N THR A 158 -10.36 27.99 -21.34
CA THR A 158 -11.10 27.94 -22.60
C THR A 158 -12.27 26.96 -22.54
N ALA A 159 -12.10 25.77 -21.95
CA ALA A 159 -13.19 24.81 -21.79
C ALA A 159 -14.33 25.39 -20.92
N LYS A 160 -13.99 26.07 -19.82
CA LYS A 160 -14.98 26.78 -18.97
C LYS A 160 -15.69 27.90 -19.75
N ALA A 161 -14.95 28.71 -20.51
CA ALA A 161 -15.52 29.79 -21.31
C ALA A 161 -16.46 29.29 -22.42
N LYS A 162 -16.24 28.08 -22.93
CA LYS A 162 -17.13 27.40 -23.89
C LYS A 162 -18.41 26.82 -23.26
N GLY A 163 -18.62 26.98 -21.96
CA GLY A 163 -19.81 26.47 -21.27
C GLY A 163 -19.80 24.95 -21.01
N VAL A 164 -18.63 24.31 -21.08
CA VAL A 164 -18.51 22.88 -20.74
C VAL A 164 -18.90 22.67 -19.27
N PRO A 165 -19.73 21.66 -18.93
CA PRO A 165 -20.14 21.39 -17.55
C PRO A 165 -18.94 21.24 -16.61
N GLU A 166 -19.02 21.81 -15.40
CA GLU A 166 -17.89 21.82 -14.45
C GLU A 166 -17.32 20.43 -14.19
N GLU A 167 -18.18 19.43 -13.98
CA GLU A 167 -17.76 18.04 -13.73
C GLU A 167 -16.94 17.48 -14.89
N THR A 168 -17.30 17.81 -16.13
CA THR A 168 -16.54 17.41 -17.31
C THR A 168 -15.19 18.14 -17.37
N VAL A 169 -15.14 19.43 -17.01
CA VAL A 169 -13.89 20.20 -16.92
C VAL A 169 -12.93 19.57 -15.91
N TYR A 170 -13.39 19.27 -14.69
CA TYR A 170 -12.52 18.74 -13.64
C TYR A 170 -12.13 17.28 -13.88
N TYR A 171 -13.09 16.38 -14.11
CA TYR A 171 -12.81 14.93 -14.17
C TYR A 171 -12.30 14.44 -15.53
N LYS A 172 -12.62 15.12 -16.64
CA LYS A 172 -12.19 14.70 -17.98
C LYS A 172 -11.01 15.51 -18.50
N HIS A 173 -11.04 16.84 -18.35
CA HIS A 173 -10.04 17.73 -18.93
C HIS A 173 -8.86 18.02 -17.99
N ALA A 174 -9.12 18.31 -16.72
CA ALA A 174 -8.06 18.61 -15.75
C ALA A 174 -7.42 17.34 -15.17
N LEU A 175 -8.24 16.40 -14.67
CA LEU A 175 -7.74 15.22 -13.97
C LEU A 175 -6.77 14.38 -14.80
N ARG A 176 -7.03 14.21 -16.11
CA ARG A 176 -6.15 13.44 -17.00
C ARG A 176 -4.69 13.92 -16.95
N ASN A 177 -4.47 15.23 -16.91
CA ASN A 177 -3.13 15.81 -16.84
C ASN A 177 -2.61 15.90 -15.40
N ALA A 178 -3.50 16.10 -14.43
CA ALA A 178 -3.14 16.13 -13.02
C ALA A 178 -2.72 14.74 -12.47
N LEU A 179 -3.10 13.64 -13.12
CA LEU A 179 -2.71 12.29 -12.73
C LEU A 179 -1.31 11.86 -13.18
N LEU A 180 -0.65 12.59 -14.09
CA LEU A 180 0.68 12.20 -14.58
C LEU A 180 1.73 12.04 -13.46
N PRO A 181 1.85 12.98 -12.49
CA PRO A 181 2.74 12.80 -11.35
C PRO A 181 2.33 11.63 -10.45
N ILE A 182 1.04 11.32 -10.38
CA ILE A 182 0.50 10.26 -9.52
C ILE A 182 0.79 8.88 -10.09
N ILE A 183 0.74 8.72 -11.42
CA ILE A 183 1.17 7.50 -12.12
C ILE A 183 2.65 7.21 -11.82
N THR A 184 3.46 8.26 -11.75
CA THR A 184 4.89 8.16 -11.38
C THR A 184 5.04 7.65 -9.95
N ILE A 185 4.31 8.25 -9.00
CA ILE A 185 4.31 7.83 -7.59
C ILE A 185 3.84 6.38 -7.45
N PHE A 186 2.86 5.94 -8.25
CA PHE A 186 2.42 4.55 -8.26
C PHE A 186 3.55 3.57 -8.60
N GLY A 187 4.44 3.91 -9.53
CA GLY A 187 5.63 3.11 -9.83
C GLY A 187 6.48 2.87 -8.59
N PHE A 188 6.72 3.91 -7.78
CA PHE A 188 7.47 3.82 -6.53
C PHE A 188 6.77 3.01 -5.42
N LEU A 189 5.46 2.77 -5.53
CA LEU A 189 4.73 1.93 -4.58
C LEU A 189 4.95 0.43 -4.86
N ILE A 190 5.37 0.04 -6.07
CA ILE A 190 5.57 -1.38 -6.44
C ILE A 190 6.55 -2.10 -5.47
N PRO A 191 7.74 -1.55 -5.15
CA PRO A 191 8.60 -2.09 -4.09
C PRO A 191 7.88 -2.36 -2.76
N SER A 192 7.05 -1.40 -2.33
CA SER A 192 6.36 -1.46 -1.04
C SER A 192 5.31 -2.57 -0.99
N LEU A 193 4.69 -2.90 -2.13
CA LEU A 193 3.73 -4.01 -2.23
C LEU A 193 4.33 -5.35 -1.81
N ILE A 194 5.63 -5.52 -2.05
CA ILE A 194 6.32 -6.80 -1.86
C ILE A 194 7.20 -6.81 -0.60
N GLY A 195 7.75 -5.65 -0.22
CA GLY A 195 8.48 -5.49 1.04
C GLY A 195 7.63 -5.80 2.27
N GLY A 196 6.30 -5.63 2.15
CA GLY A 196 5.35 -5.89 3.22
C GLY A 196 5.43 -4.87 4.34
N SER A 197 4.35 -4.77 5.12
CA SER A 197 4.33 -3.88 6.28
C SER A 197 4.63 -4.68 7.54
N ILE A 198 5.89 -4.70 7.96
CA ILE A 198 6.33 -5.42 9.17
C ILE A 198 5.44 -5.09 10.37
N ILE A 199 5.14 -3.81 10.58
CA ILE A 199 4.35 -3.34 11.72
C ILE A 199 2.91 -3.85 11.63
N ILE A 200 2.18 -3.50 10.57
CA ILE A 200 0.76 -3.90 10.40
C ILE A 200 0.61 -5.42 10.39
N GLU A 201 1.46 -6.15 9.67
CA GLU A 201 1.39 -7.61 9.65
C GLU A 201 1.64 -8.23 11.02
N THR A 202 2.52 -7.63 11.83
CA THR A 202 2.77 -8.11 13.20
C THR A 202 1.60 -7.80 14.13
N VAL A 203 1.08 -6.56 14.11
CA VAL A 203 -0.03 -6.10 14.96
C VAL A 203 -1.29 -6.90 14.70
N PHE A 204 -1.65 -7.11 13.43
CA PHE A 204 -2.83 -7.89 13.05
C PHE A 204 -2.57 -9.40 13.02
N ALA A 205 -1.39 -9.87 13.41
CA ALA A 205 -0.99 -11.26 13.26
C ALA A 205 -1.19 -11.82 11.83
N TRP A 206 -1.09 -10.95 10.82
CA TRP A 206 -1.20 -11.33 9.42
C TRP A 206 0.00 -12.21 9.03
N PRO A 207 -0.20 -13.41 8.47
CA PRO A 207 0.87 -14.30 8.07
C PRO A 207 1.45 -13.83 6.72
N GLY A 208 2.17 -12.72 6.74
CA GLY A 208 2.94 -12.20 5.62
C GLY A 208 4.46 -12.30 5.82
N ILE A 209 5.19 -11.76 4.85
CA ILE A 209 6.66 -11.70 4.79
C ILE A 209 7.23 -10.74 5.84
N GLY A 210 6.56 -9.62 6.10
CA GLY A 210 6.96 -8.65 7.10
C GLY A 210 6.95 -9.28 8.49
N ARG A 211 5.85 -9.98 8.84
CA ARG A 211 5.75 -10.72 10.11
C ARG A 211 6.77 -11.87 10.19
N LEU A 212 6.98 -12.62 9.10
CA LEU A 212 7.98 -13.69 9.04
C LEU A 212 9.38 -13.14 9.34
N SER A 213 9.75 -12.02 8.71
CA SER A 213 11.05 -11.36 8.90
C SER A 213 11.23 -10.89 10.33
N PHE A 214 10.21 -10.27 10.93
CA PHE A 214 10.24 -9.84 12.33
C PHE A 214 10.43 -11.00 13.30
N GLN A 215 9.68 -12.09 13.12
CA GLN A 215 9.81 -13.29 13.94
C GLN A 215 11.19 -13.95 13.79
N ALA A 216 11.76 -13.93 12.58
CA ALA A 216 13.09 -14.46 12.32
C ALA A 216 14.18 -13.65 13.03
N VAL A 217 14.05 -12.31 13.05
CA VAL A 217 14.96 -11.43 13.81
C VAL A 217 14.93 -11.77 15.30
N LEU A 218 13.73 -11.87 15.89
CA LEU A 218 13.58 -12.21 17.31
C LEU A 218 14.13 -13.60 17.65
N ALA A 219 13.94 -14.57 16.75
CA ALA A 219 14.45 -15.93 16.91
C ALA A 219 15.93 -16.10 16.53
N ARG A 220 16.62 -15.03 16.10
CA ARG A 220 17.99 -15.08 15.56
C ARG A 220 18.16 -16.10 14.42
N ASP A 221 17.11 -16.24 13.60
CA ASP A 221 17.06 -17.14 12.45
C ASP A 221 17.71 -16.48 11.22
N TYR A 222 19.04 -16.38 11.25
CA TYR A 222 19.83 -15.70 10.23
C TYR A 222 19.55 -16.13 8.78
N PRO A 223 19.35 -17.42 8.46
CA PRO A 223 19.02 -17.85 7.10
C PRO A 223 17.74 -17.19 6.57
N VAL A 224 16.69 -17.10 7.40
CA VAL A 224 15.43 -16.46 7.02
C VAL A 224 15.63 -14.96 6.90
N VAL A 225 16.25 -14.31 7.89
CA VAL A 225 16.47 -12.85 7.88
C VAL A 225 17.28 -12.40 6.66
N MET A 226 18.41 -13.05 6.39
CA MET A 226 19.27 -12.68 5.25
C MET A 226 18.55 -12.90 3.92
N THR A 227 17.75 -13.97 3.82
CA THR A 227 16.98 -14.28 2.61
C THR A 227 15.87 -13.27 2.37
N THR A 228 15.07 -12.95 3.38
CA THR A 228 13.97 -11.99 3.22
C THR A 228 14.52 -10.60 2.92
N LEU A 229 15.58 -10.15 3.59
CA LEU A 229 16.24 -8.88 3.29
C LEU A 229 16.77 -8.81 1.86
N THR A 230 17.41 -9.88 1.38
CA THR A 230 17.96 -9.91 0.03
C THR A 230 16.87 -9.91 -1.03
N ILE A 231 15.81 -10.70 -0.82
CA ILE A 231 14.65 -10.70 -1.71
C ILE A 231 13.98 -9.32 -1.72
N SER A 232 13.76 -8.70 -0.56
CA SER A 232 13.21 -7.34 -0.47
C SER A 232 14.10 -6.31 -1.14
N ALA A 233 15.43 -6.42 -1.03
CA ALA A 233 16.36 -5.51 -1.72
C ALA A 233 16.30 -5.67 -3.24
N VAL A 234 16.35 -6.91 -3.75
CA VAL A 234 16.23 -7.20 -5.19
C VAL A 234 14.88 -6.71 -5.73
N LEU A 235 13.78 -7.01 -5.04
CA LEU A 235 12.45 -6.60 -5.45
C LEU A 235 12.26 -5.08 -5.37
N THR A 236 12.88 -4.41 -4.40
CA THR A 236 12.90 -2.94 -4.35
C THR A 236 13.64 -2.36 -5.53
N LEU A 237 14.81 -2.90 -5.87
CA LEU A 237 15.57 -2.44 -7.05
C LEU A 237 14.78 -2.66 -8.34
N LEU A 238 14.17 -3.84 -8.51
CA LEU A 238 13.31 -4.14 -9.66
C LEU A 238 12.10 -3.21 -9.72
N GLY A 239 11.43 -2.98 -8.59
CA GLY A 239 10.28 -2.08 -8.53
C GLY A 239 10.65 -0.63 -8.83
N ASN A 240 11.78 -0.14 -8.34
CA ASN A 240 12.31 1.19 -8.70
C ASN A 240 12.65 1.27 -10.18
N PHE A 241 13.30 0.24 -10.73
CA PHE A 241 13.59 0.20 -12.17
C PHE A 241 12.32 0.23 -13.03
N ILE A 242 11.27 -0.50 -12.63
CA ILE A 242 9.96 -0.43 -13.28
C ILE A 242 9.36 0.97 -13.13
N ALA A 243 9.47 1.60 -11.96
CA ALA A 243 9.01 2.97 -11.72
C ALA A 243 9.70 3.96 -12.64
N ASP A 244 11.02 3.85 -12.81
CA ASP A 244 11.81 4.72 -13.68
C ASP A 244 11.42 4.56 -15.16
N ILE A 245 11.14 3.33 -15.60
CA ILE A 245 10.60 3.08 -16.95
C ILE A 245 9.23 3.73 -17.11
N LEU A 246 8.31 3.51 -16.16
CA LEU A 246 6.96 4.09 -16.20
C LEU A 246 7.02 5.62 -16.20
N TYR A 247 7.95 6.20 -15.46
CA TYR A 247 8.21 7.63 -15.44
C TYR A 247 8.69 8.14 -16.80
N GLY A 248 9.67 7.47 -17.42
CA GLY A 248 10.15 7.83 -18.76
C GLY A 248 9.08 7.69 -19.86
N ILE A 249 8.14 6.75 -19.72
CA ILE A 249 6.99 6.62 -20.63
C ILE A 249 5.96 7.73 -20.39
N ALA A 250 5.69 8.07 -19.12
CA ALA A 250 4.68 9.04 -18.75
C ALA A 250 5.11 10.50 -19.01
N ASP A 251 6.40 10.82 -18.91
CA ASP A 251 6.92 12.16 -19.17
C ASP A 251 7.65 12.25 -20.53
N PRO A 252 7.00 12.80 -21.57
CA PRO A 252 7.59 12.95 -22.90
C PRO A 252 8.74 13.99 -22.96
N ARG A 253 9.01 14.74 -21.88
CA ARG A 253 10.12 15.70 -21.79
C ARG A 253 11.45 15.04 -21.44
N ILE A 254 11.43 13.82 -20.91
CA ILE A 254 12.61 13.03 -20.53
C ILE A 254 13.05 12.14 -21.68
N ARG A 255 13.05 12.70 -22.89
CA ARG A 255 13.62 12.03 -24.06
C ARG A 255 15.13 12.07 -23.89
N TYR A 256 15.69 11.00 -23.35
CA TYR A 256 17.13 10.73 -23.42
C TYR A 256 17.53 10.80 -24.90
N ARG A 257 18.38 11.78 -25.24
CA ARG A 257 19.17 11.74 -26.48
C ARG A 257 20.25 10.69 -26.34
#